data_AF-A0A3B4AZQ9-F1
#
_entry.id   AF-A0A3B4AZQ9-F1
#
_cell.length_a   1.000
_cell.length_b   1.000
_cell.length_c   1.000
_cell.angle_alpha   90.00
_cell.angle_beta   90.00
_cell.angle_gamma   90.00
#
_symmetry.space_group_name_H-M   'P 1'
#
loop_
_entity.id
_entity.type
_entity.pdbx_description
1 polymer ?
#
loop_
_entity_poly.entity_id
_entity_poly.type
_entity_poly.pdbx_seq_one_letter_code
_entity_poly.pdbx_strand_id
1 'polypeptide(L)'
;LKDCGREGVIGRFESHPTNNQGSTSILNNLLSRMEQYANNLENLVEERTQAYLEEKRKAENLLYQILPHSVAEQLKRGETVQAEAFDSVTIYFSDIVGFTSLSAESTPLQVVTLLNDLYTCFDAIIDNFDVYKVGPEQF
;
A
#
# COMPACT_ATOMS: atom_id res chain seq x y z
N LEU A 1 9.24 99.19 -19.05
CA LEU A 1 7.98 98.68 -18.45
C LEU A 1 7.40 97.67 -19.42
N LYS A 2 7.23 96.42 -18.95
CA LYS A 2 6.57 95.29 -19.63
C LYS A 2 7.31 94.74 -20.86
N ASP A 3 7.44 93.44 -21.10
CA ASP A 3 7.08 92.21 -20.38
C ASP A 3 7.83 91.05 -21.09
N CYS A 4 8.17 90.00 -20.33
CA CYS A 4 8.13 88.55 -20.65
C CYS A 4 8.61 88.08 -22.06
N GLY A 5 9.62 87.21 -22.25
CA GLY A 5 9.99 86.04 -21.47
C GLY A 5 9.54 84.73 -22.15
N ARG A 6 10.41 84.13 -22.98
CA ARG A 6 10.55 82.67 -23.20
C ARG A 6 11.54 82.38 -24.34
N GLU A 7 12.75 81.96 -24.01
CA GLU A 7 13.53 80.98 -24.79
C GLU A 7 14.28 80.06 -23.83
N GLY A 8 14.53 78.83 -24.30
CA GLY A 8 14.55 77.60 -23.52
C GLY A 8 15.63 77.47 -22.45
N VAL A 9 15.23 76.93 -21.30
CA VAL A 9 16.15 76.25 -20.38
C VAL A 9 15.87 74.76 -20.47
N ILE A 10 16.88 74.05 -20.95
CA ILE A 10 17.04 72.60 -20.97
C ILE A 10 16.93 72.09 -19.53
N GLY A 11 16.03 71.16 -19.26
CA GLY A 11 15.99 70.49 -17.96
C GLY A 11 14.88 69.48 -17.82
N ARG A 12 15.30 68.22 -17.60
CA ARG A 12 14.58 67.00 -17.14
C ARG A 12 14.73 65.88 -18.17
N PHE A 13 15.16 64.67 -17.81
CA PHE A 13 15.15 64.01 -16.51
C PHE A 13 16.20 62.87 -16.59
N GLU A 14 17.20 62.86 -15.72
CA GLU A 14 18.02 61.65 -15.52
C GLU A 14 17.13 60.60 -14.84
N SER A 15 16.82 59.52 -15.55
CA SER A 15 16.25 58.34 -14.92
C SER A 15 17.32 57.68 -14.05
N HIS A 16 17.30 57.98 -12.75
CA HIS A 16 17.98 57.16 -11.75
C HIS A 16 17.31 55.78 -11.71
N PRO A 17 18.07 54.67 -11.84
CA PRO A 17 17.52 53.34 -11.62
C PRO A 17 17.29 53.20 -10.11
N THR A 18 16.03 53.23 -9.69
CA THR A 18 15.67 52.86 -8.31
C THR A 18 15.95 51.36 -8.15
N ASN A 19 17.00 51.07 -7.40
CA ASN A 19 17.41 49.75 -6.94
C ASN A 19 16.28 49.06 -6.15
N ASN A 20 15.45 48.25 -6.82
CA ASN A 20 14.40 47.42 -6.19
C ASN A 20 14.88 45.97 -5.97
N GLN A 21 16.13 45.77 -5.55
CA GLN A 21 16.71 44.44 -5.35
C GLN A 21 16.29 43.76 -4.03
N GLY A 22 15.74 44.50 -3.07
CA GLY A 22 15.32 43.94 -1.76
C GLY A 22 13.99 43.20 -1.80
N SER A 23 12.99 43.77 -2.49
CA SER A 23 11.61 43.25 -2.53
C SER A 23 11.51 41.96 -3.35
N THR A 24 12.27 41.87 -4.45
CA THR A 24 12.35 40.68 -5.30
C THR A 24 13.06 39.54 -4.59
N SER A 25 14.13 39.83 -3.83
CA SER A 25 14.87 38.82 -3.07
C SER A 25 14.03 38.14 -1.97
N ILE A 26 13.22 38.91 -1.24
CA ILE A 26 12.34 38.38 -0.19
C ILE A 26 11.22 37.51 -0.79
N LEU A 27 10.58 37.98 -1.87
CA LEU A 27 9.53 37.23 -2.57
C LEU A 27 10.07 35.94 -3.19
N ASN A 28 11.28 35.97 -3.78
CA ASN A 28 11.94 34.77 -4.31
C ASN A 28 12.29 33.76 -3.21
N ASN A 29 12.72 34.23 -2.02
CA ASN A 29 12.98 33.34 -0.88
C ASN A 29 11.70 32.66 -0.37
N LEU A 30 10.59 33.41 -0.29
CA LEU A 30 9.29 32.87 0.11
C LEU A 30 8.77 31.84 -0.91
N LEU A 31 8.88 32.16 -2.20
CA LEU A 31 8.47 31.27 -3.29
C LEU A 31 9.28 29.96 -3.25
N SER A 32 10.60 30.06 -3.11
CA SER A 32 11.49 28.89 -3.01
C SER A 32 11.17 28.02 -1.79
N ARG A 33 10.83 28.63 -0.64
CA ARG A 33 10.38 27.88 0.55
C ARG A 33 9.05 27.17 0.30
N MET A 34 8.09 27.83 -0.35
CA MET A 34 6.80 27.22 -0.68
C MET A 34 6.95 26.03 -1.64
N GLU A 35 7.81 26.15 -2.66
CA GLU A 35 8.16 25.04 -3.54
C GLU A 35 8.82 23.90 -2.78
N GLN A 36 9.76 24.19 -1.87
CA GLN A 36 10.35 23.16 -1.01
C GLN A 36 9.30 22.46 -0.14
N TYR A 37 8.36 23.19 0.45
CA TYR A 37 7.28 22.57 1.23
C TYR A 37 6.37 21.69 0.37
N ALA A 38 6.02 22.14 -0.84
CA ALA A 38 5.20 21.36 -1.76
C ALA A 38 5.90 20.05 -2.16
N ASN A 39 7.17 20.13 -2.57
CA ASN A 39 7.97 18.94 -2.94
C ASN A 39 8.15 17.99 -1.76
N ASN A 40 8.43 18.52 -0.56
CA ASN A 40 8.58 17.70 0.64
C ASN A 40 7.27 17.01 1.01
N LEU A 41 6.13 17.69 0.87
CA LEU A 41 4.82 17.12 1.13
C LEU A 41 4.48 16.04 0.11
N GLU A 42 4.77 16.26 -1.16
CA GLU A 42 4.57 15.27 -2.23
C GLU A 42 5.39 14.01 -1.97
N ASN A 43 6.68 14.16 -1.67
CA ASN A 43 7.55 13.04 -1.29
C ASN A 43 7.02 12.29 -0.06
N LEU A 44 6.56 13.02 0.97
CA LEU A 44 6.01 12.40 2.17
C LEU A 44 4.70 11.66 1.89
N VAL A 45 3.83 12.21 1.05
CA VAL A 45 2.58 11.55 0.63
C VAL A 45 2.91 10.29 -0.16
N GLU A 46 3.87 10.34 -1.07
CA GLU A 46 4.30 9.18 -1.85
C GLU A 46 4.86 8.08 -0.93
N GLU A 47 5.77 8.42 -0.02
CA GLU A 47 6.34 7.48 0.95
C GLU A 47 5.23 6.81 1.80
N ARG A 48 4.30 7.61 2.33
CA ARG A 48 3.18 7.11 3.14
C ARG A 48 2.24 6.23 2.33
N THR A 49 1.98 6.60 1.09
CA THR A 49 1.13 5.83 0.18
C THR A 49 1.78 4.48 -0.14
N GLN A 50 3.08 4.45 -0.41
CA GLN A 50 3.82 3.21 -0.63
C GLN A 50 3.80 2.30 0.60
N ALA A 51 4.07 2.85 1.80
CA ALA A 51 4.02 2.07 3.04
C ALA A 51 2.61 1.50 3.30
N TYR A 52 1.56 2.28 3.04
CA TYR A 52 0.18 1.80 3.14
C TYR A 52 -0.12 0.68 2.15
N LEU A 53 0.31 0.80 0.89
CA LEU A 53 0.10 -0.21 -0.14
C LEU A 53 0.81 -1.53 0.19
N GLU A 54 2.04 -1.46 0.73
CA GLU A 54 2.81 -2.62 1.16
C GLU A 54 2.07 -3.38 2.28
N GLU A 55 1.56 -2.64 3.27
CA GLU A 55 0.84 -3.23 4.40
C GLU A 55 -0.52 -3.79 3.99
N LYS A 56 -1.23 -3.06 3.12
CA LYS A 56 -2.47 -3.54 2.51
C LYS A 56 -2.25 -4.85 1.76
N ARG A 57 -1.19 -4.96 0.95
CA ARG A 57 -0.86 -6.18 0.20
C ARG A 57 -0.60 -7.37 1.14
N LYS A 58 0.14 -7.17 2.23
CA LYS A 58 0.37 -8.23 3.22
C LYS A 58 -0.92 -8.69 3.88
N ALA A 59 -1.80 -7.75 4.25
CA ALA A 59 -3.09 -8.06 4.84
C ALA A 59 -3.99 -8.82 3.86
N GLU A 60 -4.04 -8.42 2.59
CA GLU A 60 -4.80 -9.12 1.55
C GLU A 60 -4.28 -10.54 1.31
N ASN A 61 -2.96 -10.72 1.22
CA ASN A 61 -2.35 -12.04 1.08
C ASN A 61 -2.71 -12.97 2.24
N LEU A 62 -2.67 -12.46 3.48
CA LEU A 62 -3.06 -13.23 4.65
C LEU A 62 -4.55 -13.60 4.61
N LEU A 63 -5.40 -12.68 4.14
CA LEU A 63 -6.84 -12.92 4.02
C LEU A 63 -7.14 -14.10 3.09
N TYR A 64 -6.47 -14.18 1.93
CA TYR A 64 -6.64 -15.28 0.98
C TYR A 64 -6.07 -16.62 1.47
N GLN A 65 -5.12 -16.60 2.42
CA GLN A 65 -4.62 -17.84 3.04
C GLN A 65 -5.62 -18.48 4.01
N ILE A 66 -6.58 -17.70 4.52
CA ILE A 66 -7.53 -18.15 5.55
C ILE A 66 -8.91 -18.40 4.95
N LEU A 67 -9.32 -17.59 3.97
CA LEU A 67 -10.67 -17.60 3.41
C LEU A 67 -10.65 -17.91 1.92
N PRO A 68 -11.70 -18.57 1.38
CA PRO A 68 -11.88 -18.69 -0.06
C PRO A 68 -11.89 -17.30 -0.72
N HIS A 69 -11.35 -17.21 -1.94
CA HIS A 69 -11.28 -15.94 -2.69
C HIS A 69 -12.62 -15.21 -2.78
N SER A 70 -13.73 -15.94 -3.01
CA SER A 70 -15.07 -15.37 -3.10
C SER A 70 -15.50 -14.66 -1.81
N VAL A 71 -15.22 -15.27 -0.66
CA VAL A 71 -15.56 -14.75 0.68
C VAL A 71 -14.64 -13.58 1.04
N ALA A 72 -13.35 -13.70 0.77
CA ALA A 72 -12.37 -12.65 1.00
C ALA A 72 -12.73 -11.35 0.24
N GLU A 73 -13.13 -11.47 -1.03
CA GLU A 73 -13.54 -10.31 -1.84
C GLU A 73 -14.82 -9.64 -1.33
N GLN A 74 -15.82 -10.42 -0.90
CA GLN A 74 -17.04 -9.87 -0.29
C GLN A 74 -16.71 -9.08 0.99
N LEU A 75 -15.86 -9.64 1.85
CA LEU A 75 -15.42 -8.96 3.07
C LEU A 75 -14.64 -7.68 2.79
N LYS A 76 -13.76 -7.68 1.77
CA LYS A 76 -13.03 -6.47 1.35
C LYS A 76 -13.96 -5.36 0.86
N ARG A 77 -15.10 -5.71 0.26
CA ARG A 77 -16.14 -4.74 -0.16
C ARG A 77 -17.04 -4.29 0.99
N GLY A 78 -16.87 -4.84 2.19
CA GLY A 78 -17.74 -4.58 3.34
C GLY A 78 -19.11 -5.23 3.22
N GLU A 79 -19.24 -6.24 2.36
CA GLU A 79 -20.48 -6.99 2.16
C GLU A 79 -20.67 -8.02 3.28
N THR A 80 -21.91 -8.29 3.64
CA THR A 80 -22.23 -9.39 4.56
C THR A 80 -22.12 -10.72 3.84
N VAL A 81 -21.28 -11.62 4.34
CA VAL A 81 -21.16 -13.00 3.82
C VAL A 81 -22.35 -13.82 4.29
N GLN A 82 -23.17 -14.31 3.36
CA GLN A 82 -24.28 -15.21 3.65
C GLN A 82 -23.83 -16.66 3.56
N ALA A 83 -24.52 -17.56 4.26
CA ALA A 83 -24.28 -18.99 4.11
C ALA A 83 -24.66 -19.44 2.69
N GLU A 84 -23.73 -20.08 1.99
CA GLU A 84 -23.94 -20.61 0.65
C GLU A 84 -24.31 -22.10 0.71
N ALA A 85 -25.27 -22.51 -0.12
CA ALA A 85 -25.61 -23.91 -0.34
C ALA A 85 -25.15 -24.29 -1.75
N PHE A 86 -24.46 -25.43 -1.85
CA PHE A 86 -23.92 -25.93 -3.10
C PHE A 86 -24.69 -27.17 -3.55
N ASP A 87 -25.20 -27.17 -4.78
CA ASP A 87 -25.97 -28.30 -5.33
C ASP A 87 -25.12 -29.57 -5.51
N SER A 88 -23.81 -29.41 -5.71
CA SER A 88 -22.86 -30.52 -5.88
C SER A 88 -21.48 -30.11 -5.37
N VAL A 89 -20.91 -30.93 -4.48
CA VAL A 89 -19.57 -30.74 -3.92
C VAL A 89 -18.82 -32.07 -3.88
N THR A 90 -17.50 -32.01 -4.02
CA THR A 90 -16.60 -33.16 -3.81
C THR A 90 -15.77 -32.88 -2.58
N ILE A 91 -15.85 -33.75 -1.58
CA ILE A 91 -15.08 -33.64 -0.34
C ILE A 91 -14.03 -34.75 -0.32
N TYR A 92 -12.78 -34.39 -0.01
CA TYR A 92 -11.67 -35.33 0.12
C TYR A 92 -11.24 -35.43 1.58
N PHE A 93 -11.37 -36.63 2.16
CA PHE A 93 -10.87 -36.96 3.49
C PHE A 93 -9.61 -37.83 3.38
N SER A 94 -8.57 -37.47 4.12
CA SER A 94 -7.32 -38.21 4.17
C SER A 94 -6.83 -38.30 5.61
N ASP A 95 -6.39 -39.49 6.00
CA ASP A 95 -5.80 -39.76 7.32
C ASP A 95 -4.47 -40.50 7.17
N ILE A 96 -3.58 -40.32 8.14
CA ILE A 96 -2.28 -40.99 8.18
C ILE A 96 -2.45 -42.30 8.93
N VAL A 97 -2.46 -43.41 8.17
CA VAL A 97 -2.56 -44.75 8.75
C VAL A 97 -1.41 -45.00 9.74
N GLY A 98 -1.74 -45.40 10.96
CA GLY A 98 -0.76 -45.75 11.99
C GLY A 98 -0.04 -44.55 12.61
N PHE A 99 -0.58 -43.33 12.47
CA PHE A 99 0.02 -42.11 13.03
C PHE A 99 0.33 -42.23 14.53
N THR A 100 -0.54 -42.87 15.32
CA THR A 100 -0.32 -43.08 16.76
C THR A 100 0.98 -43.85 17.03
N SER A 101 1.20 -44.97 16.33
CA SER A 101 2.42 -45.78 16.48
C SER A 101 3.66 -45.00 16.01
N LEU A 102 3.55 -44.34 14.85
CA LEU A 102 4.64 -43.53 14.29
C LEU A 102 5.06 -42.40 15.24
N SER A 103 4.08 -41.70 15.84
CA SER A 103 4.32 -40.61 16.78
C SER A 103 4.87 -41.09 18.13
N ALA A 104 4.53 -42.31 18.56
CA ALA A 104 5.03 -42.89 19.81
C ALA A 104 6.50 -43.30 19.72
N GLU A 105 6.98 -43.67 18.53
CA GLU A 105 8.37 -44.09 18.28
C GLU A 105 9.27 -42.93 17.83
N SER A 106 8.70 -41.76 17.54
CA SER A 106 9.40 -40.59 17.02
C SER A 106 9.56 -39.50 18.07
N THR A 107 10.61 -38.69 17.94
CA THR A 107 10.70 -37.45 18.72
C THR A 107 9.68 -36.43 18.23
N PRO A 108 9.18 -35.52 19.10
CA PRO A 108 8.24 -34.49 18.69
C PRO A 108 8.71 -33.66 17.49
N LEU A 109 10.02 -33.36 17.43
CA LEU A 109 10.60 -32.61 16.31
C LEU A 109 10.48 -33.38 14.99
N GLN A 110 10.76 -34.69 14.99
CA GLN A 110 10.62 -35.53 13.78
C GLN A 110 9.18 -35.61 13.30
N VAL A 111 8.21 -35.71 14.22
CA VAL A 111 6.78 -35.72 13.87
C VAL A 111 6.37 -34.39 13.24
N VAL A 112 6.80 -33.27 13.81
CA VAL A 112 6.52 -31.93 13.26
C VAL A 112 7.13 -31.77 11.87
N THR A 113 8.39 -32.18 11.68
CA THR A 113 9.04 -32.13 10.35
C THR A 113 8.27 -32.96 9.33
N LEU A 114 7.90 -34.21 9.66
CA LEU A 114 7.14 -35.07 8.78
C LEU A 114 5.80 -34.45 8.37
N LEU A 115 5.04 -33.93 9.33
CA LEU A 115 3.75 -33.29 9.05
C LEU A 115 3.93 -32.04 8.21
N ASN A 116 4.94 -31.23 8.51
CA ASN A 116 5.24 -30.03 7.74
C ASN A 116 5.56 -30.38 6.27
N ASP A 117 6.40 -31.38 6.04
CA ASP A 117 6.76 -31.82 4.69
C ASP A 117 5.54 -32.37 3.94
N LEU A 118 4.74 -33.21 4.59
CA LEU A 118 3.52 -33.78 4.01
C LEU A 118 2.52 -32.69 3.61
N TYR A 119 2.19 -31.79 4.53
CA TYR A 119 1.23 -30.71 4.25
C TYR A 119 1.78 -29.68 3.27
N THR A 120 3.08 -29.39 3.28
CA THR A 120 3.70 -28.52 2.28
C THR A 120 3.59 -29.14 0.88
N CYS A 121 3.79 -30.45 0.75
CA CYS A 121 3.59 -31.15 -0.52
C CYS A 121 2.12 -31.10 -0.97
N PHE A 122 1.16 -31.32 -0.08
CA PHE A 122 -0.25 -31.18 -0.42
C PHE A 122 -0.59 -29.75 -0.84
N ASP A 123 -0.19 -28.76 -0.05
CA ASP A 123 -0.42 -27.34 -0.28
C ASP A 123 0.14 -26.92 -1.67
N ALA A 124 1.35 -27.38 -2.02
CA ALA A 124 1.94 -27.13 -3.35
C ALA A 124 1.18 -27.79 -4.51
N ILE A 125 0.56 -28.95 -4.29
CA ILE A 125 -0.26 -29.61 -5.33
C ILE A 125 -1.58 -28.85 -5.49
N ILE A 126 -2.28 -28.57 -4.37
CA ILE A 126 -3.60 -27.93 -4.38
C ILE A 126 -3.54 -26.48 -4.87
N ASP A 127 -2.43 -25.77 -4.70
CA ASP A 127 -2.23 -24.40 -5.20
C ASP A 127 -2.46 -24.27 -6.72
N ASN A 128 -2.34 -25.38 -7.47
CA ASN A 128 -2.59 -25.41 -8.92
C ASN A 128 -4.06 -25.71 -9.29
N PHE A 129 -4.92 -25.94 -8.29
CA PHE A 129 -6.33 -26.28 -8.46
C PHE A 129 -7.22 -25.29 -7.70
N ASP A 130 -8.44 -25.10 -8.19
CA ASP A 130 -9.45 -24.28 -7.51
C ASP A 130 -10.14 -25.12 -6.40
N VAL A 131 -9.38 -25.49 -5.37
CA VAL A 131 -9.86 -26.27 -4.22
C VAL A 131 -9.57 -25.53 -2.92
N TYR A 132 -10.49 -25.63 -1.96
CA TYR A 132 -10.35 -24.97 -0.66
C TYR A 132 -10.04 -25.97 0.44
N LYS A 133 -9.00 -25.69 1.23
CA LYS A 133 -8.60 -26.47 2.41
C LYS A 133 -9.48 -26.09 3.60
N VAL A 134 -10.22 -27.06 4.13
CA VAL A 134 -11.12 -26.87 5.27
C VAL A 134 -10.44 -27.32 6.57
N GLY A 135 -10.57 -26.52 7.63
CA GLY A 135 -10.06 -26.87 8.96
C GLY A 135 -10.85 -28.00 9.63
N PRO A 136 -10.23 -28.76 10.56
CA PRO A 136 -10.84 -29.94 11.18
C PRO A 136 -12.12 -29.66 11.99
N GLU A 137 -12.36 -28.39 12.36
CA GLU A 137 -13.51 -27.96 13.18
C GLU A 137 -14.82 -27.78 12.36
N GLN A 138 -14.77 -27.88 11.03
CA GLN A 138 -15.84 -27.38 10.14
C GLN A 138 -16.77 -28.46 9.54
N PHE A 139 -16.62 -29.74 9.90
CA PHE A 139 -17.50 -30.83 9.47
C PHE A 139 -17.93 -31.76 10.61
#